data_AF-A0A8B8A2R0-F1
#
_entry.id   AF-A0A8B8A2R0-F1
#
_cell.length_a   1.000
_cell.length_b   1.000
_cell.length_c   1.000
_cell.angle_alpha   90.00
_cell.angle_beta   90.00
_cell.angle_gamma   90.00
#
_symmetry.space_group_name_H-M   'P 1'
#
loop_
_entity.id
_entity.type
_entity.pdbx_description
1 polymer ?
#
loop_
_entity_poly.entity_id
_entity_poly.type
_entity_poly.pdbx_seq_one_letter_code
_entity_poly.pdbx_strand_id
1 'polypeptide(L)'
;MENLVVDYNYTKYAEKGTPKYNRLRDLDLFVLDNSTRESTVGQLRGHTLEDKHKDRIPDTETVPVGLRKMKETGLWNAILEVDFGDGVYDFSRFSMEDLSTMVKKWILWVYDNLNRDAKVLINLRDLTDIMHTVPVRAFHLVKFLAEMPEDVRSFGLLFEEAKGTCMPEECGSWAKYIRKIMDAHNWNGKLLVHIHEKYGYADTSQLESLMYGADGTWGSICIEGAAMGNASTCVTMMNLIRLGNKKILKKYNCSYLRKAATNVTKITTGRDPHLKQPVYGERALDFVLGLAKEDFDLADFFGEEAPKRISSLASDEMIRLRMVELFGDDPQFTLEQAHKMKEVMLEDLRNNRKEEYMSLVGVALLFDRAGGKLTEKMRDMIEKMEMNDTHSEMMLDEVRKIWDTWDLKDEVQGDEMLQYDSFYNGFMAPYFACYRCSDTRQALQAIDMDADGQVDWSEFLVYLKWAL
;
A
#
# COMPACT_ATOMS: atom_id res chain seq x y z
N MET A 1 49.83 8.52 -2.55
CA MET A 1 50.64 7.36 -2.97
C MET A 1 51.11 6.72 -1.66
N GLU A 2 50.55 5.61 -1.17
CA GLU A 2 50.04 4.43 -1.85
C GLU A 2 48.95 3.72 -1.01
N ASN A 3 47.94 3.22 -1.73
CA ASN A 3 47.21 1.98 -1.49
C ASN A 3 46.27 1.87 -0.27
N LEU A 4 45.21 2.67 -0.28
CA LEU A 4 43.87 2.25 0.13
C LEU A 4 43.00 2.11 -1.13
N VAL A 5 43.34 1.12 -1.96
CA VAL A 5 42.37 0.58 -2.92
C VAL A 5 41.49 -0.35 -2.10
N VAL A 6 40.46 0.21 -1.48
CA VAL A 6 39.33 -0.57 -1.00
C VAL A 6 38.70 -1.15 -2.25
N ASP A 7 38.87 -2.46 -2.41
CA ASP A 7 38.31 -3.26 -3.48
C ASP A 7 36.77 -3.20 -3.35
N TYR A 8 36.16 -2.18 -3.94
CA TYR A 8 34.71 -1.98 -4.04
C TYR A 8 34.14 -3.00 -5.03
N ASN A 9 34.32 -4.29 -4.74
CA ASN A 9 33.48 -5.34 -5.28
C ASN A 9 32.17 -5.32 -4.51
N TYR A 10 31.30 -4.36 -4.86
CA TYR A 10 29.85 -4.53 -4.71
C TYR A 10 29.46 -5.73 -5.58
N THR A 11 29.60 -6.94 -5.03
CA THR A 11 29.05 -8.16 -5.61
C THR A 11 27.56 -7.94 -5.78
N LYS A 12 27.17 -7.78 -7.04
CA LYS A 12 25.87 -7.33 -7.56
C LYS A 12 24.66 -8.21 -7.18
N TYR A 13 24.85 -9.17 -6.28
CA TYR A 13 23.83 -9.97 -5.64
C TYR A 13 24.37 -10.34 -4.25
N ALA A 14 23.73 -9.90 -3.16
CA ALA A 14 23.83 -10.66 -1.91
C ALA A 14 23.42 -12.10 -2.26
N GLU A 15 24.37 -13.02 -2.12
CA GLU A 15 24.47 -14.27 -2.87
C GLU A 15 23.15 -15.05 -2.92
N LYS A 16 22.59 -15.20 -4.13
CA LYS A 16 21.61 -16.27 -4.39
C LYS A 16 22.25 -17.57 -3.91
N GLY A 17 21.71 -18.18 -2.85
CA GLY A 17 22.25 -19.40 -2.27
C GLY A 17 22.61 -19.38 -0.79
N THR A 18 22.59 -18.23 -0.10
CA THR A 18 22.72 -18.22 1.37
C THR A 18 21.59 -19.01 2.05
N PRO A 19 21.78 -19.55 3.27
CA PRO A 19 20.70 -20.25 3.99
C PRO A 19 19.44 -19.41 4.18
N LYS A 20 19.59 -18.10 4.44
CA LYS A 20 18.47 -17.16 4.57
C LYS A 20 17.72 -17.00 3.24
N TYR A 21 18.45 -16.79 2.13
CA TYR A 21 17.86 -16.69 0.80
C TYR A 21 17.10 -17.96 0.40
N ASN A 22 17.74 -19.12 0.58
CA ASN A 22 17.12 -20.41 0.26
C ASN A 22 15.87 -20.65 1.11
N ARG A 23 15.88 -20.25 2.39
CA ARG A 23 14.69 -20.34 3.23
C ARG A 23 13.54 -19.55 2.62
N LEU A 24 13.72 -18.28 2.25
CA LEU A 24 12.64 -17.48 1.65
C LEU A 24 12.15 -18.04 0.32
N ARG A 25 13.06 -18.49 -0.55
CA ARG A 25 12.74 -19.11 -1.83
C ARG A 25 11.94 -20.41 -1.65
N ASP A 26 12.27 -21.20 -0.63
CA ASP A 26 11.69 -22.52 -0.45
C ASP A 26 10.60 -22.56 0.65
N LEU A 27 10.24 -21.41 1.23
CA LEU A 27 9.26 -21.29 2.30
C LEU A 27 7.86 -21.67 1.80
N ASP A 28 7.20 -22.60 2.49
CA ASP A 28 5.76 -22.82 2.33
C ASP A 28 5.00 -21.80 3.20
N LEU A 29 4.90 -20.58 2.68
CA LEU A 29 4.33 -19.45 3.41
C LEU A 29 2.91 -19.78 3.90
N PHE A 30 2.66 -19.59 5.19
CA PHE A 30 1.32 -19.56 5.76
C PHE A 30 0.84 -18.11 5.86
N VAL A 31 -0.36 -17.84 5.39
CA VAL A 31 -0.99 -16.51 5.50
C VAL A 31 -2.21 -16.66 6.40
N LEU A 32 -2.20 -15.94 7.53
CA LEU A 32 -3.38 -15.67 8.32
C LEU A 32 -3.87 -14.27 7.95
N ASP A 33 -4.85 -14.19 7.05
CA ASP A 33 -5.37 -12.91 6.60
C ASP A 33 -6.12 -12.19 7.72
N ASN A 34 -5.78 -10.92 7.93
CA ASN A 34 -6.38 -10.05 8.93
C ASN A 34 -7.06 -8.81 8.32
N SER A 35 -7.33 -8.82 7.01
CA SER A 35 -7.79 -7.66 6.25
C SER A 35 -9.06 -7.02 6.82
N THR A 36 -9.98 -7.82 7.36
CA THR A 36 -11.24 -7.33 7.95
C THR A 36 -11.08 -6.75 9.35
N ARG A 37 -10.17 -7.29 10.18
CA ARG A 37 -9.91 -6.81 11.54
C ARG A 37 -9.05 -5.54 11.55
N GLU A 38 -8.11 -5.43 10.62
CA GLU A 38 -7.22 -4.25 10.51
C GLU A 38 -7.98 -2.99 10.10
N SER A 39 -9.03 -3.13 9.28
CA SER A 39 -9.91 -2.00 8.97
C SER A 39 -10.61 -1.48 10.25
N THR A 40 -10.77 -0.16 10.35
CA THR A 40 -11.46 0.52 11.47
C THR A 40 -12.88 0.00 11.72
N VAL A 41 -13.47 -0.69 10.74
CA VAL A 41 -14.77 -1.37 10.80
C VAL A 41 -14.79 -2.51 11.84
N GLY A 42 -13.64 -3.15 12.11
CA GLY A 42 -13.52 -4.31 13.02
C GLY A 42 -13.36 -3.96 14.51
N GLN A 43 -13.07 -2.71 14.88
CA GLN A 43 -12.62 -2.33 16.23
C GLN A 43 -13.75 -2.02 17.24
N LEU A 44 -15.02 -2.26 16.89
CA LEU A 44 -16.18 -1.80 17.66
C LEU A 44 -16.34 -2.39 19.08
N ARG A 45 -15.56 -3.41 19.49
CA ARG A 45 -15.70 -4.08 20.81
C ARG A 45 -14.36 -4.59 21.37
N GLY A 46 -13.48 -3.68 21.81
CA GLY A 46 -12.31 -4.01 22.65
C GLY A 46 -12.59 -3.78 24.15
N HIS A 47 -11.88 -4.49 25.03
CA HIS A 47 -11.85 -4.17 26.46
C HIS A 47 -11.19 -2.79 26.67
N THR A 48 -11.73 -1.96 27.57
CA THR A 48 -11.12 -0.67 27.88
C THR A 48 -9.84 -0.86 28.71
N LEU A 49 -8.97 0.14 28.77
CA LEU A 49 -7.85 0.14 29.71
C LEU A 49 -8.35 0.00 31.16
N GLU A 50 -9.48 0.63 31.47
CA GLU A 50 -10.10 0.59 32.81
C GLU A 50 -10.49 -0.83 33.23
N ASP A 51 -10.95 -1.67 32.30
CA ASP A 51 -11.23 -3.10 32.56
C ASP A 51 -9.97 -3.90 32.90
N LYS A 52 -8.80 -3.50 32.40
CA LYS A 52 -7.51 -4.19 32.63
C LYS A 52 -6.82 -3.77 33.93
N HIS A 53 -7.19 -2.63 34.52
CA HIS A 53 -6.42 -2.00 35.60
C HIS A 53 -6.94 -2.25 37.01
N LYS A 54 -8.13 -2.86 37.20
CA LYS A 54 -8.79 -2.84 38.51
C LYS A 54 -8.03 -3.61 39.61
N ASP A 55 -7.35 -4.72 39.27
CA ASP A 55 -6.55 -5.51 40.21
C ASP A 55 -5.24 -6.12 39.63
N ARG A 56 -5.01 -5.99 38.31
CA ARG A 56 -3.86 -6.59 37.56
C ARG A 56 -3.66 -8.09 37.79
N ILE A 57 -4.72 -8.78 38.18
CA ILE A 57 -4.79 -10.24 38.23
C ILE A 57 -5.85 -10.65 37.22
N PRO A 58 -5.55 -11.57 36.29
CA PRO A 58 -6.54 -12.02 35.31
C PRO A 58 -7.66 -12.82 35.99
N ASP A 59 -8.88 -12.70 35.46
CA ASP A 59 -9.97 -13.61 35.80
C ASP A 59 -9.67 -15.00 35.21
N THR A 60 -9.37 -15.96 36.09
CA THR A 60 -9.08 -17.35 35.70
C THR A 60 -10.32 -18.22 35.65
N GLU A 61 -11.45 -17.78 36.21
CA GLU A 61 -12.63 -18.63 36.42
C GLU A 61 -13.69 -18.44 35.34
N THR A 62 -13.95 -17.21 34.93
CA THR A 62 -14.97 -16.93 33.92
C THR A 62 -14.46 -17.29 32.53
N VAL A 63 -15.25 -18.06 31.78
CA VAL A 63 -14.96 -18.34 30.36
C VAL A 63 -14.88 -17.01 29.58
N PRO A 64 -13.76 -16.74 28.86
CA PRO A 64 -13.59 -15.52 28.09
C PRO A 64 -14.76 -15.26 27.15
N VAL A 65 -15.19 -14.01 27.07
CA VAL A 65 -16.33 -13.58 26.24
C VAL A 65 -16.14 -14.01 24.78
N GLY A 66 -14.92 -13.91 24.24
CA GLY A 66 -14.59 -14.34 22.88
C GLY A 66 -14.88 -15.84 22.66
N LEU A 67 -14.46 -16.70 23.59
CA LEU A 67 -14.70 -18.14 23.52
C LEU A 67 -16.18 -18.50 23.64
N ARG A 68 -16.95 -17.78 24.48
CA ARG A 68 -18.41 -17.96 24.56
C ARG A 68 -19.08 -17.63 23.23
N LYS A 69 -18.75 -16.47 22.63
CA LYS A 69 -19.29 -16.06 21.33
C LYS A 69 -18.92 -17.04 20.23
N MET A 70 -17.67 -17.52 20.21
CA MET A 70 -17.23 -18.54 19.26
C MET A 70 -18.09 -19.81 19.35
N LYS A 71 -18.40 -20.28 20.57
CA LYS A 71 -19.32 -21.40 20.78
C LYS A 71 -20.72 -21.12 20.24
N GLU A 72 -21.25 -19.92 20.50
CA GLU A 72 -22.58 -19.49 20.05
C GLU A 72 -22.67 -19.38 18.52
N THR A 73 -21.60 -18.92 17.86
CA THR A 73 -21.57 -18.73 16.40
C THR A 73 -21.06 -19.95 15.63
N GLY A 74 -20.62 -21.00 16.31
CA GLY A 74 -20.04 -22.20 15.70
C GLY A 74 -18.61 -22.02 15.17
N LEU A 75 -17.91 -20.95 15.56
CA LEU A 75 -16.49 -20.77 15.26
C LEU A 75 -15.65 -21.58 16.25
N TRP A 76 -14.60 -22.25 15.78
CA TRP A 76 -13.79 -23.13 16.63
C TRP A 76 -12.28 -22.88 16.62
N ASN A 77 -11.75 -22.13 15.65
CA ASN A 77 -10.32 -21.81 15.59
C ASN A 77 -10.06 -20.55 16.41
N ALA A 78 -9.47 -20.71 17.59
CA ALA A 78 -9.26 -19.61 18.53
C ALA A 78 -7.86 -19.03 18.43
N ILE A 79 -7.76 -17.70 18.52
CA ILE A 79 -6.51 -17.00 18.84
C ILE A 79 -6.63 -16.54 20.30
N LEU A 80 -5.76 -17.04 21.16
CA LEU A 80 -5.69 -16.62 22.56
C LEU A 80 -4.57 -15.58 22.70
N GLU A 81 -4.94 -14.36 23.05
CA GLU A 81 -3.97 -13.29 23.31
C GLU A 81 -3.41 -13.39 24.73
N VAL A 82 -2.09 -13.25 24.85
CA VAL A 82 -1.37 -13.31 26.12
C VAL A 82 -0.45 -12.10 26.23
N ASP A 83 -0.54 -11.43 27.39
CA ASP A 83 0.33 -10.32 27.78
C ASP A 83 1.36 -10.77 28.83
N PHE A 84 2.52 -10.12 28.85
CA PHE A 84 3.64 -10.39 29.77
C PHE A 84 4.11 -9.17 30.54
N GLY A 85 3.65 -7.98 30.15
CA GLY A 85 4.07 -6.72 30.72
C GLY A 85 3.55 -6.55 32.14
N ASP A 86 4.41 -6.02 33.01
CA ASP A 86 3.98 -5.62 34.36
C ASP A 86 2.86 -4.60 34.31
N GLY A 87 2.72 -3.87 33.18
CA GLY A 87 1.60 -3.02 32.79
C GLY A 87 0.22 -3.66 33.00
N VAL A 88 0.10 -4.94 32.65
CA VAL A 88 -1.16 -5.69 32.58
C VAL A 88 -1.33 -6.62 33.77
N TYR A 89 -0.29 -7.40 34.10
CA TYR A 89 -0.34 -8.38 35.21
C TYR A 89 0.66 -8.06 36.31
N ASP A 90 0.23 -8.25 37.56
CA ASP A 90 1.11 -8.22 38.72
C ASP A 90 1.75 -9.60 38.95
N PHE A 91 2.93 -9.80 38.35
CA PHE A 91 3.67 -11.05 38.45
C PHE A 91 4.24 -11.36 39.84
N SER A 92 4.09 -10.46 40.82
CA SER A 92 4.37 -10.78 42.23
C SER A 92 3.24 -11.56 42.89
N ARG A 93 2.02 -11.48 42.33
CA ARG A 93 0.80 -12.14 42.83
C ARG A 93 0.27 -13.21 41.89
N PHE A 94 0.63 -13.15 40.60
CA PHE A 94 0.23 -14.08 39.56
C PHE A 94 1.46 -14.53 38.77
N SER A 95 2.00 -15.70 39.11
CA SER A 95 3.28 -16.17 38.58
C SER A 95 3.22 -16.57 37.10
N MET A 96 4.39 -16.84 36.49
CA MET A 96 4.44 -17.40 35.14
C MET A 96 3.85 -18.82 35.08
N GLU A 97 3.93 -19.57 36.17
CA GLU A 97 3.32 -20.88 36.34
C GLU A 97 1.79 -20.77 36.36
N ASP A 98 1.24 -19.76 37.05
CA ASP A 98 -0.19 -19.47 37.05
C ASP A 98 -0.67 -19.06 35.65
N LEU A 99 0.08 -18.18 34.97
CA LEU A 99 -0.20 -17.79 33.58
C LEU A 99 -0.21 -19.00 32.64
N SER A 100 0.83 -19.85 32.73
CA SER A 100 0.96 -21.05 31.91
C SER A 100 -0.20 -22.03 32.15
N THR A 101 -0.61 -22.19 33.40
CA THR A 101 -1.75 -23.02 33.80
C THR A 101 -3.06 -22.47 33.24
N MET A 102 -3.25 -21.15 33.30
CA MET A 102 -4.43 -20.47 32.72
C MET A 102 -4.47 -20.63 31.19
N VAL A 103 -3.36 -20.41 30.49
CA VAL A 103 -3.29 -20.59 29.03
C VAL A 103 -3.62 -22.03 28.66
N LYS A 104 -3.04 -23.02 29.37
CA LYS A 104 -3.38 -24.44 29.19
C LYS A 104 -4.86 -24.73 29.42
N LYS A 105 -5.46 -24.19 30.48
CA LYS A 105 -6.89 -24.33 30.78
C LYS A 105 -7.73 -23.91 29.57
N TRP A 106 -7.42 -22.76 28.96
CA TRP A 106 -8.18 -22.25 27.82
C TRP A 106 -7.93 -22.99 26.51
N ILE A 107 -6.72 -23.49 26.27
CA ILE A 107 -6.44 -24.39 25.14
C ILE A 107 -7.31 -25.65 25.25
N LEU A 108 -7.29 -26.32 26.40
CA LEU A 108 -8.08 -27.52 26.63
C LEU A 108 -9.58 -27.25 26.53
N TRP A 109 -10.04 -26.12 27.08
CA TRP A 109 -11.43 -25.71 26.97
C TRP A 109 -11.87 -25.61 25.51
N VAL A 110 -11.06 -25.04 24.61
CA VAL A 110 -11.37 -24.95 23.18
C VAL A 110 -11.52 -26.34 22.56
N TYR A 111 -10.60 -27.25 22.86
CA TYR A 111 -10.69 -28.63 22.34
C TYR A 111 -11.91 -29.38 22.85
N ASP A 112 -12.27 -29.19 24.12
CA ASP A 112 -13.37 -29.90 24.76
C ASP A 112 -14.74 -29.31 24.42
N ASN A 113 -14.82 -28.00 24.13
CA ASN A 113 -16.09 -27.27 24.00
C ASN A 113 -16.39 -26.72 22.62
N LEU A 114 -15.38 -26.51 21.77
CA LEU A 114 -15.56 -25.99 20.41
C LEU A 114 -15.33 -27.11 19.39
N ASN A 115 -14.12 -27.63 19.29
CA ASN A 115 -13.77 -28.76 18.42
C ASN A 115 -12.39 -29.32 18.77
N ARG A 116 -12.23 -30.65 18.80
CA ARG A 116 -10.95 -31.32 19.04
C ARG A 116 -9.91 -31.04 17.93
N ASP A 117 -10.36 -30.81 16.70
CA ASP A 117 -9.51 -30.48 15.54
C ASP A 117 -9.29 -28.96 15.37
N ALA A 118 -9.66 -28.15 16.38
CA ALA A 118 -9.47 -26.71 16.35
C ALA A 118 -7.99 -26.33 16.14
N LYS A 119 -7.75 -25.31 15.31
CA LYS A 119 -6.43 -24.69 15.17
C LYS A 119 -6.27 -23.59 16.20
N VAL A 120 -5.89 -23.96 17.41
CA VAL A 120 -5.65 -23.00 18.50
C VAL A 120 -4.30 -22.33 18.32
N LEU A 121 -4.29 -21.00 18.24
CA LEU A 121 -3.09 -20.19 18.14
C LEU A 121 -2.92 -19.33 19.40
N ILE A 122 -1.67 -19.13 19.84
CA ILE A 122 -1.36 -18.25 20.99
C ILE A 122 -0.64 -17.01 20.48
N ASN A 123 -1.22 -15.83 20.66
CA ASN A 123 -0.59 -14.56 20.31
C ASN A 123 0.16 -13.98 21.52
N LEU A 124 1.47 -13.78 21.37
CA LEU A 124 2.33 -13.08 22.31
C LEU A 124 2.20 -11.57 22.04
N ARG A 125 1.15 -10.94 22.57
CA ARG A 125 0.67 -9.63 22.10
C ARG A 125 1.63 -8.48 22.38
N ASP A 126 2.17 -8.41 23.60
CA ASP A 126 3.10 -7.37 24.02
C ASP A 126 4.55 -7.87 24.04
N LEU A 127 4.87 -8.87 23.20
CA LEU A 127 6.21 -9.46 23.13
C LEU A 127 7.27 -8.37 22.96
N THR A 128 7.09 -7.44 22.04
CA THR A 128 8.12 -6.44 21.76
C THR A 128 8.35 -5.47 22.91
N ASP A 129 7.33 -5.22 23.73
CA ASP A 129 7.43 -4.36 24.90
C ASP A 129 8.26 -4.99 26.02
N ILE A 130 8.14 -6.31 26.17
CA ILE A 130 8.82 -7.05 27.25
C ILE A 130 10.18 -7.61 26.83
N MET A 131 10.45 -7.79 25.54
CA MET A 131 11.71 -8.39 25.07
C MET A 131 12.94 -7.56 25.44
N HIS A 132 12.81 -6.25 25.64
CA HIS A 132 13.91 -5.38 26.08
C HIS A 132 14.14 -5.38 27.59
N THR A 133 13.18 -5.86 28.38
CA THR A 133 13.20 -5.74 29.85
C THR A 133 13.18 -7.10 30.54
N VAL A 134 12.18 -7.94 30.24
CA VAL A 134 11.93 -9.24 30.88
C VAL A 134 11.67 -10.36 29.86
N PRO A 135 12.55 -10.59 28.87
CA PRO A 135 12.34 -11.56 27.78
C PRO A 135 12.12 -13.00 28.28
N VAL A 136 12.63 -13.33 29.47
CA VAL A 136 12.51 -14.65 30.10
C VAL A 136 11.04 -15.07 30.26
N ARG A 137 10.10 -14.14 30.45
CA ARG A 137 8.68 -14.45 30.61
C ARG A 137 8.06 -15.04 29.33
N ALA A 138 8.27 -14.40 28.19
CA ALA A 138 7.79 -14.93 26.92
C ALA A 138 8.43 -16.29 26.62
N PHE A 139 9.74 -16.43 26.79
CA PHE A 139 10.41 -17.71 26.55
C PHE A 139 9.99 -18.81 27.51
N HIS A 140 9.65 -18.48 28.76
CA HIS A 140 9.07 -19.43 29.70
C HIS A 140 7.75 -20.00 29.15
N LEU A 141 6.81 -19.15 28.71
CA LEU A 141 5.54 -19.62 28.17
C LEU A 141 5.75 -20.41 26.86
N VAL A 142 6.61 -19.93 25.96
CA VAL A 142 6.92 -20.64 24.71
C VAL A 142 7.46 -22.05 24.99
N LYS A 143 8.38 -22.18 25.96
CA LYS A 143 8.90 -23.47 26.38
C LYS A 143 7.81 -24.35 26.99
N PHE A 144 7.00 -23.81 27.90
CA PHE A 144 5.89 -24.53 28.51
C PHE A 144 4.93 -25.09 27.45
N LEU A 145 4.54 -24.27 26.47
CA LEU A 145 3.68 -24.70 25.35
C LEU A 145 4.35 -25.77 24.50
N ALA A 146 5.66 -25.65 24.24
CA ALA A 146 6.42 -26.62 23.47
C ALA A 146 6.54 -27.99 24.18
N GLU A 147 6.54 -27.99 25.52
CA GLU A 147 6.58 -29.20 26.36
C GLU A 147 5.20 -29.87 26.54
N MET A 148 4.11 -29.23 26.11
CA MET A 148 2.77 -29.84 26.19
C MET A 148 2.69 -31.14 25.35
N PRO A 149 1.86 -32.11 25.76
CA PRO A 149 1.62 -33.32 24.97
C PRO A 149 1.14 -32.98 23.55
N GLU A 150 1.63 -33.73 22.56
CA GLU A 150 1.41 -33.42 21.13
C GLU A 150 -0.08 -33.36 20.75
N ASP A 151 -0.93 -34.17 21.38
CA ASP A 151 -2.37 -34.26 21.11
C ASP A 151 -3.18 -33.06 21.61
N VAL A 152 -2.60 -32.22 22.47
CA VAL A 152 -3.21 -31.00 23.02
C VAL A 152 -2.31 -29.77 22.86
N ARG A 153 -1.19 -29.89 22.13
CA ARG A 153 -0.31 -28.78 21.84
C ARG A 153 -1.03 -27.79 20.91
N SER A 154 -0.78 -26.50 21.05
CA SER A 154 -1.39 -25.51 20.17
C SER A 154 -0.89 -25.67 18.73
N PHE A 155 -1.73 -25.27 17.77
CA PHE A 155 -1.41 -25.30 16.34
C PHE A 155 -0.23 -24.38 16.00
N GLY A 156 -0.04 -23.31 16.77
CA GLY A 156 1.07 -22.41 16.58
C GLY A 156 1.09 -21.21 17.52
N LEU A 157 2.05 -20.34 17.26
CA LEU A 157 2.29 -19.09 17.93
C LEU A 157 2.16 -17.93 16.95
N LEU A 158 1.74 -16.79 17.46
CA LEU A 158 1.93 -15.50 16.82
C LEU A 158 2.72 -14.59 17.76
N PHE A 159 3.44 -13.64 17.20
CA PHE A 159 3.81 -12.45 17.93
C PHE A 159 3.58 -11.21 17.08
N GLU A 160 3.41 -10.10 17.78
CA GLU A 160 3.06 -8.82 17.21
C GLU A 160 4.10 -7.78 17.62
N GLU A 161 4.63 -7.04 16.64
CA GLU A 161 5.31 -5.78 16.86
C GLU A 161 4.26 -4.67 16.71
N ALA A 162 3.65 -4.27 17.84
CA ALA A 162 2.46 -3.43 17.85
C ALA A 162 2.73 -1.94 17.55
N LYS A 163 4.00 -1.51 17.56
CA LYS A 163 4.37 -0.09 17.63
C LYS A 163 5.07 0.45 16.38
N GLY A 164 5.49 -0.41 15.45
CA GLY A 164 6.32 -0.04 14.30
C GLY A 164 7.73 0.43 14.68
N THR A 165 8.20 0.16 15.90
CA THR A 165 9.41 0.77 16.50
C THR A 165 10.65 -0.11 16.45
N CYS A 166 10.49 -1.42 16.38
CA CYS A 166 11.62 -2.35 16.47
C CYS A 166 12.38 -2.46 15.14
N MET A 167 13.68 -2.68 15.24
CA MET A 167 14.54 -2.90 14.07
C MET A 167 14.30 -4.29 13.48
N PRO A 168 14.49 -4.48 12.15
CA PRO A 168 14.31 -5.79 11.51
C PRO A 168 15.10 -6.93 12.17
N GLU A 169 16.33 -6.68 12.61
CA GLU A 169 17.20 -7.65 13.27
C GLU A 169 16.66 -8.10 14.62
N GLU A 170 15.92 -7.24 15.32
CA GLU A 170 15.29 -7.54 16.61
C GLU A 170 14.14 -8.53 16.40
N CYS A 171 13.20 -8.18 15.52
CA CYS A 171 12.08 -9.04 15.12
C CYS A 171 12.59 -10.40 14.61
N GLY A 172 13.61 -10.38 13.75
CA GLY A 172 14.28 -11.56 13.25
C GLY A 172 14.90 -12.42 14.34
N SER A 173 15.60 -11.79 15.30
CA SER A 173 16.21 -12.49 16.43
C SER A 173 15.17 -13.15 17.33
N TRP A 174 14.06 -12.47 17.62
CA TRP A 174 12.99 -13.04 18.44
C TRP A 174 12.32 -14.23 17.75
N ALA A 175 12.01 -14.12 16.46
CA ALA A 175 11.52 -15.24 15.66
C ALA A 175 12.49 -16.44 15.71
N LYS A 176 13.80 -16.18 15.60
CA LYS A 176 14.85 -17.20 15.71
C LYS A 176 14.84 -17.93 17.05
N TYR A 177 14.76 -17.19 18.16
CA TYR A 177 14.80 -17.78 19.50
C TYR A 177 13.54 -18.59 19.78
N ILE A 178 12.36 -18.07 19.42
CA ILE A 178 11.10 -18.80 19.54
C ILE A 178 11.17 -20.10 18.73
N ARG A 179 11.59 -20.01 17.46
CA ARG A 179 11.74 -21.18 16.58
C ARG A 179 12.70 -22.22 17.16
N LYS A 180 13.85 -21.79 17.69
CA LYS A 180 14.81 -22.70 18.35
C LYS A 180 14.19 -23.47 19.51
N ILE A 181 13.35 -22.82 20.34
CA ILE A 181 12.66 -23.49 21.45
C ILE A 181 11.66 -24.51 20.88
N MET A 182 10.85 -24.11 19.90
CA MET A 182 9.88 -25.01 19.25
C MET A 182 10.57 -26.25 18.68
N ASP A 183 11.65 -26.07 17.93
CA ASP A 183 12.38 -27.17 17.27
C ASP A 183 13.08 -28.08 18.29
N ALA A 184 13.62 -27.53 19.39
CA ALA A 184 14.23 -28.31 20.47
C ALA A 184 13.25 -29.27 21.18
N HIS A 185 11.95 -29.00 21.08
CA HIS A 185 10.87 -29.82 21.63
C HIS A 185 10.04 -30.52 20.54
N ASN A 186 10.58 -30.65 19.33
CA ASN A 186 9.93 -31.27 18.17
C ASN A 186 8.54 -30.67 17.87
N TRP A 187 8.32 -29.40 18.19
CA TRP A 187 7.05 -28.74 17.94
C TRP A 187 6.97 -28.23 16.49
N ASN A 188 6.32 -29.01 15.64
CA ASN A 188 6.05 -28.66 14.24
C ASN A 188 4.86 -27.68 14.06
N GLY A 189 4.64 -26.79 15.04
CA GLY A 189 3.61 -25.76 15.00
C GLY A 189 4.03 -24.55 14.15
N LYS A 190 3.05 -23.77 13.72
CA LYS A 190 3.28 -22.54 12.92
C LYS A 190 3.76 -21.40 13.81
N LEU A 191 4.76 -20.65 13.34
CA LEU A 191 5.16 -19.36 13.91
C LEU A 191 4.78 -18.24 12.92
N LEU A 192 3.83 -17.41 13.30
CA LEU A 192 3.36 -16.28 12.50
C LEU A 192 3.79 -14.96 13.14
N VAL A 193 3.95 -13.93 12.33
CA VAL A 193 4.39 -12.62 12.79
C VAL A 193 3.50 -11.54 12.20
N HIS A 194 3.10 -10.59 13.05
CA HIS A 194 2.42 -9.35 12.66
C HIS A 194 3.34 -8.17 12.97
N ILE A 195 3.57 -7.30 12.00
CA ILE A 195 4.46 -6.15 12.16
C ILE A 195 3.71 -4.88 11.77
N HIS A 196 3.63 -3.92 12.68
CA HIS A 196 3.09 -2.60 12.39
C HIS A 196 4.10 -1.71 11.66
N GLU A 197 3.58 -0.69 10.98
CA GLU A 197 4.40 0.34 10.35
C GLU A 197 4.42 1.61 11.21
N LYS A 198 5.59 2.28 11.25
CA LYS A 198 5.78 3.62 11.81
C LYS A 198 7.02 4.32 11.25
N TYR A 199 8.13 3.60 11.05
CA TYR A 199 9.43 4.17 10.63
C TYR A 199 9.98 3.64 9.29
N GLY A 200 9.15 2.96 8.50
CA GLY A 200 9.47 2.40 7.19
C GLY A 200 10.12 1.01 7.25
N TYR A 201 9.92 0.24 8.32
CA TYR A 201 10.60 -1.04 8.53
C TYR A 201 9.70 -2.27 8.38
N ALA A 202 8.38 -2.12 8.23
CA ALA A 202 7.45 -3.23 8.38
C ALA A 202 7.76 -4.41 7.44
N ASP A 203 7.92 -4.15 6.14
CA ASP A 203 8.21 -5.17 5.14
C ASP A 203 9.56 -5.87 5.37
N THR A 204 10.59 -5.10 5.78
CA THR A 204 11.93 -5.67 6.03
C THR A 204 11.93 -6.50 7.31
N SER A 205 11.27 -6.03 8.38
CA SER A 205 11.09 -6.77 9.63
C SER A 205 10.28 -8.06 9.43
N GLN A 206 9.26 -8.03 8.57
CA GLN A 206 8.50 -9.23 8.19
C GLN A 206 9.40 -10.22 7.46
N LEU A 207 10.18 -9.79 6.46
CA LEU A 207 11.12 -10.65 5.74
C LEU A 207 12.22 -11.22 6.65
N GLU A 208 12.81 -10.41 7.53
CA GLU A 208 13.86 -10.86 8.45
C GLU A 208 13.31 -11.92 9.44
N SER A 209 12.08 -11.73 9.92
CA SER A 209 11.37 -12.74 10.73
C SER A 209 11.16 -14.06 9.98
N LEU A 210 10.76 -13.99 8.70
CA LEU A 210 10.62 -15.16 7.84
C LEU A 210 11.98 -15.83 7.58
N MET A 211 13.06 -15.06 7.37
CA MET A 211 14.42 -15.59 7.20
C MET A 211 14.91 -16.36 8.42
N TYR A 212 14.41 -16.05 9.60
CA TYR A 212 14.93 -16.59 10.86
C TYR A 212 14.09 -17.67 11.54
N GLY A 213 12.90 -17.98 11.03
CA GLY A 213 12.15 -19.10 11.60
C GLY A 213 10.64 -18.97 11.59
N ALA A 214 10.11 -17.79 11.26
CA ALA A 214 8.67 -17.65 11.04
C ALA A 214 8.25 -18.42 9.79
N ASP A 215 7.07 -19.03 9.86
CA ASP A 215 6.45 -19.83 8.80
C ASP A 215 5.49 -18.99 7.96
N GLY A 216 5.15 -17.79 8.41
CA GLY A 216 4.08 -17.03 7.83
C GLY A 216 3.89 -15.63 8.38
N THR A 217 2.95 -14.95 7.76
CA THR A 217 2.49 -13.61 8.15
C THR A 217 1.09 -13.72 8.74
N TRP A 218 0.84 -12.90 9.76
CA TRP A 218 -0.49 -12.50 10.17
C TRP A 218 -0.62 -11.03 9.83
N GLY A 219 -1.51 -10.67 8.91
CA GLY A 219 -1.55 -9.31 8.39
C GLY A 219 -2.63 -9.11 7.33
N SER A 220 -2.86 -7.86 6.97
CA SER A 220 -3.78 -7.51 5.90
C SER A 220 -3.15 -7.77 4.53
N ILE A 221 -3.97 -7.97 3.51
CA ILE A 221 -3.49 -8.03 2.12
C ILE A 221 -2.89 -6.70 1.69
N CYS A 222 -3.38 -5.59 2.23
CA CYS A 222 -2.90 -4.22 1.99
C CYS A 222 -2.24 -3.63 3.25
N ILE A 223 -1.60 -2.46 3.12
CA ILE A 223 -0.92 -1.79 4.24
C ILE A 223 -1.89 -1.21 5.26
N GLU A 224 -3.12 -0.88 4.84
CA GLU A 224 -4.12 -0.23 5.68
C GLU A 224 -4.43 -1.07 6.93
N GLY A 225 -4.43 -0.39 8.08
CA GLY A 225 -4.63 -1.00 9.39
C GLY A 225 -4.55 0.05 10.50
N ALA A 226 -4.35 -0.38 11.74
CA ALA A 226 -4.21 0.56 12.86
C ALA A 226 -2.99 1.50 12.68
N ALA A 227 -3.15 2.76 13.12
CA ALA A 227 -2.14 3.82 13.01
C ALA A 227 -1.66 4.04 11.56
N MET A 228 -0.37 3.80 11.27
CA MET A 228 0.23 3.96 9.95
C MET A 228 0.08 2.71 9.06
N GLY A 229 -0.43 1.60 9.61
CA GLY A 229 -0.60 0.35 8.90
C GLY A 229 0.27 -0.79 9.41
N ASN A 230 0.46 -1.80 8.56
CA ASN A 230 1.19 -3.04 8.86
C ASN A 230 1.93 -3.57 7.61
N ALA A 231 2.82 -4.55 7.81
CA ALA A 231 3.48 -5.24 6.71
C ALA A 231 2.45 -5.92 5.78
N SER A 232 2.35 -5.44 4.55
CA SER A 232 1.36 -5.95 3.59
C SER A 232 1.69 -7.38 3.19
N THR A 233 0.70 -8.27 3.28
CA THR A 233 0.83 -9.65 2.80
C THR A 233 1.05 -9.67 1.28
N CYS A 234 0.43 -8.76 0.52
CA CYS A 234 0.66 -8.62 -0.92
C CYS A 234 2.13 -8.31 -1.22
N VAL A 235 2.70 -7.31 -0.55
CA VAL A 235 4.12 -6.92 -0.71
C VAL A 235 5.05 -8.06 -0.28
N THR A 236 4.74 -8.72 0.83
CA THR A 236 5.51 -9.88 1.33
C THR A 236 5.52 -11.02 0.32
N MET A 237 4.35 -11.43 -0.18
CA MET A 237 4.23 -12.53 -1.16
C MET A 237 4.97 -12.20 -2.45
N MET A 238 4.85 -10.98 -2.96
CA MET A 238 5.56 -10.57 -4.18
C MET A 238 7.07 -10.55 -4.00
N ASN A 239 7.57 -10.13 -2.84
CA ASN A 239 8.99 -10.25 -2.51
C ASN A 239 9.46 -11.71 -2.53
N LEU A 240 8.67 -12.66 -2.03
CA LEU A 240 9.04 -14.07 -2.07
C LEU A 240 8.96 -14.65 -3.50
N ILE A 241 7.96 -14.25 -4.29
CA ILE A 241 7.79 -14.67 -5.68
C ILE A 241 8.97 -14.21 -6.54
N ARG A 242 9.37 -12.93 -6.46
CA ARG A 242 10.53 -12.42 -7.23
C ARG A 242 11.85 -13.07 -6.82
N LEU A 243 11.94 -13.61 -5.58
CA LEU A 243 13.07 -14.41 -5.12
C LEU A 243 13.03 -15.87 -5.64
N GLY A 244 11.98 -16.25 -6.38
CA GLY A 244 11.83 -17.56 -7.00
C GLY A 244 10.96 -18.54 -6.22
N ASN A 245 10.16 -18.08 -5.25
CA ASN A 245 9.30 -18.97 -4.47
C ASN A 245 8.11 -19.50 -5.28
N LYS A 246 8.28 -20.70 -5.82
CA LYS A 246 7.25 -21.40 -6.60
C LYS A 246 6.15 -22.04 -5.75
N LYS A 247 6.36 -22.22 -4.44
CA LYS A 247 5.35 -22.84 -3.56
C LYS A 247 4.17 -21.89 -3.36
N ILE A 248 4.45 -20.60 -3.21
CA ILE A 248 3.43 -19.55 -3.12
C ILE A 248 2.56 -19.54 -4.38
N LEU A 249 3.17 -19.56 -5.58
CA LEU A 249 2.46 -19.59 -6.86
C LEU A 249 1.56 -20.83 -7.03
N LYS A 250 1.90 -21.96 -6.38
CA LYS A 250 1.08 -23.17 -6.41
C LYS A 250 -0.07 -23.14 -5.40
N LYS A 251 0.09 -22.39 -4.31
CA LYS A 251 -0.82 -22.39 -3.16
C LYS A 251 -1.86 -21.28 -3.23
N TYR A 252 -1.50 -20.14 -3.81
CA TYR A 252 -2.32 -18.93 -3.83
C TYR A 252 -2.52 -18.42 -5.26
N ASN A 253 -3.65 -17.75 -5.49
CA ASN A 253 -3.90 -17.07 -6.76
C ASN A 253 -3.16 -15.71 -6.79
N CYS A 254 -1.88 -15.75 -7.17
CA CYS A 254 -1.02 -14.58 -7.07
C CYS A 254 -1.26 -13.50 -8.12
N SER A 255 -1.85 -13.82 -9.28
CA SER A 255 -2.21 -12.81 -10.29
C SER A 255 -3.34 -11.90 -9.80
N TYR A 256 -4.12 -12.32 -8.81
CA TYR A 256 -5.20 -11.51 -8.22
C TYR A 256 -4.73 -10.63 -7.04
N LEU A 257 -3.50 -10.76 -6.56
CA LEU A 257 -3.03 -10.09 -5.33
C LEU A 257 -3.11 -8.57 -5.41
N ARG A 258 -2.67 -7.98 -6.52
CA ARG A 258 -2.70 -6.52 -6.75
C ARG A 258 -4.12 -6.00 -6.68
N LYS A 259 -5.03 -6.57 -7.48
CA LYS A 259 -6.45 -6.20 -7.48
C LYS A 259 -7.11 -6.37 -6.12
N ALA A 260 -6.80 -7.45 -5.40
CA ALA A 260 -7.34 -7.68 -4.07
C ALA A 260 -6.86 -6.61 -3.07
N ALA A 261 -5.56 -6.28 -3.06
CA ALA A 261 -5.02 -5.22 -2.22
C ALA A 261 -5.66 -3.86 -2.55
N THR A 262 -5.73 -3.49 -3.83
CA THR A 262 -6.39 -2.26 -4.29
C THR A 262 -7.84 -2.17 -3.81
N ASN A 263 -8.61 -3.26 -3.95
CA ASN A 263 -10.01 -3.28 -3.52
C ASN A 263 -10.17 -3.14 -2.00
N VAL A 264 -9.34 -3.81 -1.21
CA VAL A 264 -9.40 -3.67 0.26
C VAL A 264 -9.00 -2.26 0.69
N THR A 265 -8.00 -1.65 0.05
CA THR A 265 -7.66 -0.25 0.28
C THR A 265 -8.86 0.65 -0.01
N LYS A 266 -9.52 0.51 -1.17
CA LYS A 266 -10.73 1.27 -1.53
C LYS A 266 -11.86 1.11 -0.52
N ILE A 267 -12.14 -0.11 -0.10
CA ILE A 267 -13.18 -0.39 0.91
C ILE A 267 -12.84 0.28 2.25
N THR A 268 -11.57 0.31 2.62
CA THR A 268 -11.12 0.82 3.92
C THR A 268 -11.01 2.34 3.95
N THR A 269 -10.55 2.97 2.87
CA THR A 269 -10.22 4.41 2.84
C THR A 269 -11.19 5.24 1.99
N GLY A 270 -12.01 4.61 1.15
CA GLY A 270 -12.81 5.26 0.13
C GLY A 270 -11.99 5.79 -1.06
N ARG A 271 -10.70 5.44 -1.17
CA ARG A 271 -9.78 5.95 -2.19
C ARG A 271 -8.91 4.85 -2.78
N ASP A 272 -8.37 5.10 -3.97
CA ASP A 272 -7.30 4.26 -4.53
C ASP A 272 -6.06 4.20 -3.61
N PRO A 273 -5.26 3.13 -3.70
CA PRO A 273 -3.96 3.06 -3.06
C PRO A 273 -3.10 4.27 -3.41
N HIS A 274 -2.28 4.70 -2.44
CA HIS A 274 -1.34 5.77 -2.70
C HIS A 274 -0.45 5.43 -3.91
N LEU A 275 -0.22 6.40 -4.79
CA LEU A 275 0.49 6.19 -6.06
C LEU A 275 1.84 5.47 -5.92
N LYS A 276 2.56 5.73 -4.83
CA LYS A 276 3.89 5.16 -4.54
C LYS A 276 3.84 3.85 -3.73
N GLN A 277 2.66 3.31 -3.47
CA GLN A 277 2.52 2.08 -2.70
C GLN A 277 3.22 0.92 -3.44
N PRO A 278 4.17 0.23 -2.80
CA PRO A 278 4.85 -0.89 -3.43
C PRO A 278 3.86 -1.95 -3.93
N VAL A 279 4.16 -2.54 -5.08
CA VAL A 279 3.41 -3.63 -5.74
C VAL A 279 2.04 -3.25 -6.31
N TYR A 280 1.21 -2.55 -5.55
CA TYR A 280 -0.20 -2.33 -5.91
C TYR A 280 -0.62 -0.86 -6.03
N GLY A 281 0.31 0.08 -5.84
CA GLY A 281 0.13 1.47 -6.29
C GLY A 281 0.32 1.59 -7.80
N GLU A 282 -0.29 2.61 -8.40
CA GLU A 282 -0.22 2.86 -9.85
C GLU A 282 1.24 2.89 -10.35
N ARG A 283 2.11 3.62 -9.64
CA ARG A 283 3.52 3.79 -10.03
C ARG A 283 4.39 2.56 -9.83
N ALA A 284 3.87 1.51 -9.20
CA ALA A 284 4.63 0.28 -8.99
C ALA A 284 4.92 -0.46 -10.30
N LEU A 285 4.16 -0.17 -11.36
CA LEU A 285 4.32 -0.75 -12.70
C LEU A 285 5.07 0.17 -13.66
N ASP A 286 5.50 1.35 -13.20
CA ASP A 286 6.15 2.33 -14.05
C ASP A 286 7.48 1.83 -14.59
N PHE A 287 7.69 2.04 -15.88
CA PHE A 287 8.99 1.83 -16.51
C PHE A 287 9.73 3.17 -16.63
N VAL A 288 10.85 3.33 -15.89
CA VAL A 288 11.47 4.65 -15.67
C VAL A 288 12.70 4.91 -16.58
N LEU A 289 13.52 3.91 -16.96
CA LEU A 289 14.75 4.14 -17.73
C LEU A 289 15.21 2.94 -18.58
N GLY A 290 15.41 3.17 -19.89
CA GLY A 290 16.11 2.29 -20.83
C GLY A 290 15.36 1.01 -21.21
N LEU A 291 15.44 0.54 -22.45
CA LEU A 291 14.65 -0.63 -22.95
C LEU A 291 15.15 -2.01 -22.43
N ALA A 292 15.97 -2.05 -21.38
CA ALA A 292 16.51 -3.31 -20.88
C ALA A 292 15.44 -4.05 -20.07
N LYS A 293 15.23 -5.33 -20.39
CA LYS A 293 14.26 -6.18 -19.69
C LYS A 293 14.74 -6.49 -18.27
N GLU A 294 13.87 -6.28 -17.28
CA GLU A 294 14.14 -6.67 -15.89
C GLU A 294 14.12 -8.21 -15.73
N ASP A 295 14.83 -8.73 -14.72
CA ASP A 295 14.82 -10.17 -14.38
C ASP A 295 13.42 -10.64 -13.95
N PHE A 296 12.60 -9.75 -13.38
CA PHE A 296 11.21 -9.99 -13.00
C PHE A 296 10.41 -8.72 -13.26
N ASP A 297 9.54 -8.76 -14.25
CA ASP A 297 8.67 -7.64 -14.62
C ASP A 297 7.32 -7.78 -13.88
N LEU A 298 6.99 -6.77 -13.08
CA LEU A 298 5.78 -6.78 -12.26
C LEU A 298 4.51 -6.57 -13.08
N ALA A 299 4.58 -5.78 -14.15
CA ALA A 299 3.45 -5.51 -15.03
C ALA A 299 3.11 -6.76 -15.85
N ASP A 300 4.12 -7.40 -16.45
CA ASP A 300 4.00 -8.70 -17.13
C ASP A 300 3.39 -9.75 -16.18
N PHE A 301 3.82 -9.78 -14.92
CA PHE A 301 3.34 -10.74 -13.93
C PHE A 301 1.84 -10.58 -13.65
N PHE A 302 1.35 -9.34 -13.56
CA PHE A 302 -0.07 -9.06 -13.36
C PHE A 302 -0.88 -9.01 -14.67
N GLY A 303 -0.22 -9.08 -15.82
CA GLY A 303 -0.86 -8.91 -17.13
C GLY A 303 -1.36 -7.47 -17.36
N GLU A 304 -0.69 -6.49 -16.74
CA GLU A 304 -0.94 -5.06 -16.92
C GLU A 304 0.10 -4.46 -17.88
N GLU A 305 -0.26 -3.43 -18.62
CA GLU A 305 0.70 -2.68 -19.44
C GLU A 305 1.49 -1.71 -18.57
N ALA A 306 2.82 -1.80 -18.60
CA ALA A 306 3.70 -0.89 -17.86
C ALA A 306 3.65 0.52 -18.47
N PRO A 307 3.18 1.55 -17.76
CA PRO A 307 3.17 2.91 -18.27
C PRO A 307 4.61 3.40 -18.50
N LYS A 308 4.87 3.97 -19.69
CA LYS A 308 6.16 4.60 -19.99
C LYS A 308 6.17 6.02 -19.46
N ARG A 309 7.05 6.30 -18.50
CA ARG A 309 7.19 7.65 -17.97
C ARG A 309 8.01 8.55 -18.89
N ILE A 310 7.47 9.74 -19.17
CA ILE A 310 8.21 10.83 -19.80
C ILE A 310 8.84 11.68 -18.71
N SER A 311 10.14 11.95 -18.84
CA SER A 311 10.88 12.90 -18.03
C SER A 311 11.96 13.55 -18.90
N SER A 312 12.71 14.51 -18.35
CA SER A 312 13.88 15.08 -19.03
C SER A 312 14.97 14.03 -19.37
N LEU A 313 14.93 12.84 -18.77
CA LEU A 313 15.81 11.72 -19.07
C LEU A 313 15.27 10.77 -20.15
N ALA A 314 14.01 10.91 -20.57
CA ALA A 314 13.43 10.09 -21.62
C ALA A 314 14.14 10.33 -22.96
N SER A 315 14.24 9.27 -23.77
CA SER A 315 14.65 9.43 -25.17
C SER A 315 13.51 10.00 -26.00
N ASP A 316 13.85 10.63 -27.12
CA ASP A 316 12.86 11.22 -28.04
C ASP A 316 11.88 10.14 -28.54
N GLU A 317 12.35 8.90 -28.73
CA GLU A 317 11.49 7.77 -29.08
C GLU A 317 10.54 7.37 -27.93
N MET A 318 10.98 7.43 -26.67
CA MET A 318 10.07 7.17 -25.54
C MET A 318 8.95 8.20 -25.45
N ILE A 319 9.27 9.47 -25.71
CA ILE A 319 8.29 10.57 -25.71
C ILE A 319 7.28 10.34 -26.84
N ARG A 320 7.76 10.07 -28.06
CA ARG A 320 6.90 9.75 -29.20
C ARG A 320 6.00 8.55 -28.95
N LEU A 321 6.55 7.45 -28.46
CA LEU A 321 5.77 6.24 -28.18
C LEU A 321 4.67 6.50 -27.15
N ARG A 322 4.94 7.31 -26.13
CA ARG A 322 3.94 7.66 -25.12
C ARG A 322 2.83 8.56 -25.68
N MET A 323 3.13 9.48 -26.60
CA MET A 323 2.08 10.24 -27.32
C MET A 323 1.16 9.30 -28.10
N VAL A 324 1.73 8.35 -28.85
CA VAL A 324 0.96 7.36 -29.62
C VAL A 324 0.12 6.47 -28.71
N GLU A 325 0.67 6.07 -27.56
CA GLU A 325 -0.03 5.26 -26.56
C GLU A 325 -1.24 6.00 -25.95
N LEU A 326 -1.09 7.31 -25.66
CA LEU A 326 -2.15 8.11 -25.04
C LEU A 326 -3.22 8.58 -26.03
N PHE A 327 -2.84 8.92 -27.27
CA PHE A 327 -3.71 9.63 -28.20
C PHE A 327 -3.92 8.93 -29.55
N GLY A 328 -3.29 7.76 -29.75
CA GLY A 328 -3.22 7.09 -31.04
C GLY A 328 -2.20 7.73 -31.98
N ASP A 329 -2.05 7.17 -33.19
CA ASP A 329 -1.10 7.72 -34.16
C ASP A 329 -1.61 9.03 -34.77
N ASP A 330 -0.69 9.99 -34.97
CA ASP A 330 -0.94 11.31 -35.56
C ASP A 330 0.30 11.80 -36.35
N PRO A 331 0.14 12.43 -37.53
CA PRO A 331 1.26 12.94 -38.32
C PRO A 331 2.18 13.94 -37.58
N GLN A 332 1.68 14.61 -36.54
CA GLN A 332 2.48 15.54 -35.74
C GLN A 332 3.41 14.82 -34.75
N PHE A 333 3.19 13.54 -34.44
CA PHE A 333 3.96 12.76 -33.46
C PHE A 333 5.28 12.25 -34.05
N THR A 334 6.12 13.21 -34.45
CA THR A 334 7.44 12.98 -35.03
C THR A 334 8.52 12.95 -33.95
N LEU A 335 9.68 12.36 -34.27
CA LEU A 335 10.86 12.44 -33.40
C LEU A 335 11.35 13.87 -33.19
N GLU A 336 11.22 14.74 -34.18
CA GLU A 336 11.57 16.16 -34.05
C GLU A 336 10.64 16.87 -33.06
N GLN A 337 9.33 16.58 -33.10
CA GLN A 337 8.38 17.14 -32.16
C GLN A 337 8.63 16.62 -30.74
N ALA A 338 8.93 15.33 -30.59
CA ALA A 338 9.33 14.74 -29.32
C ALA A 338 10.61 15.38 -28.76
N HIS A 339 11.57 15.71 -29.63
CA HIS A 339 12.78 16.45 -29.24
C HIS A 339 12.45 17.87 -28.73
N LYS A 340 11.54 18.58 -29.41
CA LYS A 340 11.08 19.91 -28.95
C LYS A 340 10.40 19.84 -27.59
N MET A 341 9.53 18.85 -27.37
CA MET A 341 8.91 18.62 -26.06
C MET A 341 9.97 18.39 -24.97
N LYS A 342 11.03 17.65 -25.31
CA LYS A 342 12.16 17.45 -24.39
C LYS A 342 12.89 18.74 -24.05
N GLU A 343 13.14 19.60 -25.04
CA GLU A 343 13.76 20.90 -24.80
C GLU A 343 12.87 21.80 -23.93
N VAL A 344 11.54 21.79 -24.11
CA VAL A 344 10.61 22.52 -23.23
C VAL A 344 10.70 22.03 -21.78
N MET A 345 10.75 20.72 -21.56
CA MET A 345 10.93 20.17 -20.20
C MET A 345 12.27 20.61 -19.58
N LEU A 346 13.35 20.67 -20.39
CA LEU A 346 14.66 21.12 -19.93
C LEU A 346 14.69 22.62 -19.65
N GLU A 347 14.00 23.43 -20.47
CA GLU A 347 13.84 24.85 -20.25
C GLU A 347 13.06 25.15 -18.96
N ASP A 348 11.93 24.47 -18.75
CA ASP A 348 11.14 24.57 -17.53
C ASP A 348 12.00 24.23 -16.30
N LEU A 349 12.78 23.16 -16.37
CA LEU A 349 13.71 22.77 -15.29
C LEU A 349 14.78 23.84 -15.04
N ARG A 350 15.39 24.41 -16.10
CA ARG A 350 16.38 25.50 -15.99
C ARG A 350 15.78 26.75 -15.34
N ASN A 351 14.50 27.00 -15.58
CA ASN A 351 13.76 28.14 -15.05
C ASN A 351 13.05 27.86 -13.71
N ASN A 352 13.29 26.68 -13.10
CA ASN A 352 12.63 26.24 -11.87
C ASN A 352 11.09 26.25 -11.97
N ARG A 353 10.56 26.02 -13.17
CA ARG A 353 9.14 25.81 -13.43
C ARG A 353 8.85 24.32 -13.31
N LYS A 354 7.96 23.96 -12.38
CA LYS A 354 7.59 22.57 -12.14
C LYS A 354 6.21 22.30 -12.73
N GLU A 355 6.20 21.60 -13.85
CA GLU A 355 4.99 21.18 -14.55
C GLU A 355 4.77 19.66 -14.41
N GLU A 356 3.54 19.24 -14.67
CA GLU A 356 3.12 17.84 -14.72
C GLU A 356 3.21 17.38 -16.19
N TYR A 357 3.93 16.28 -16.47
CA TYR A 357 4.16 15.78 -17.85
C TYR A 357 3.85 14.28 -18.01
N MET A 358 3.06 13.72 -17.09
CA MET A 358 2.80 12.29 -17.01
C MET A 358 1.35 11.94 -17.28
N SER A 359 0.42 12.78 -16.81
CA SER A 359 -0.99 12.64 -17.08
C SER A 359 -1.28 12.87 -18.57
N LEU A 360 -2.45 12.41 -18.99
CA LEU A 360 -2.95 12.64 -20.34
C LEU A 360 -3.00 14.15 -20.65
N VAL A 361 -3.44 14.95 -19.68
CA VAL A 361 -3.51 16.40 -19.82
C VAL A 361 -2.12 17.05 -19.84
N GLY A 362 -1.22 16.65 -18.94
CA GLY A 362 0.14 17.20 -18.87
C GLY A 362 0.96 16.94 -20.14
N VAL A 363 0.81 15.76 -20.75
CA VAL A 363 1.46 15.45 -22.03
C VAL A 363 0.86 16.28 -23.17
N ALA A 364 -0.46 16.49 -23.18
CA ALA A 364 -1.13 17.33 -24.17
C ALA A 364 -0.63 18.78 -24.10
N LEU A 365 -0.59 19.38 -22.90
CA LEU A 365 -0.10 20.75 -22.70
C LEU A 365 1.40 20.88 -23.04
N LEU A 366 2.21 19.87 -22.74
CA LEU A 366 3.62 19.86 -23.17
C LEU A 366 3.75 19.85 -24.69
N PHE A 367 2.92 19.06 -25.37
CA PHE A 367 2.93 18.95 -26.83
C PHE A 367 2.55 20.27 -27.50
N ASP A 368 1.51 20.95 -26.99
CA ASP A 368 1.08 22.27 -27.44
C ASP A 368 2.20 23.31 -27.26
N ARG A 369 2.78 23.40 -26.06
CA ARG A 369 3.88 24.32 -25.74
C ARG A 369 5.15 24.07 -26.55
N ALA A 370 5.34 22.85 -27.04
CA ALA A 370 6.44 22.49 -27.94
C ALA A 370 6.16 22.87 -29.41
N GLY A 371 5.04 23.56 -29.69
CA GLY A 371 4.63 24.00 -31.02
C GLY A 371 3.76 22.99 -31.78
N GLY A 372 3.29 21.93 -31.11
CA GLY A 372 2.26 21.04 -31.63
C GLY A 372 0.89 21.71 -31.58
N LYS A 373 -0.11 21.15 -32.28
CA LYS A 373 -1.50 21.58 -32.16
C LYS A 373 -2.36 20.47 -31.61
N LEU A 374 -3.07 20.76 -30.54
CA LEU A 374 -3.95 19.80 -29.90
C LEU A 374 -4.97 19.25 -30.89
N THR A 375 -5.02 17.93 -30.96
CA THR A 375 -5.85 17.21 -31.92
C THR A 375 -7.24 16.94 -31.34
N GLU A 376 -8.22 16.72 -32.20
CA GLU A 376 -9.56 16.31 -31.77
C GLU A 376 -9.51 15.04 -30.89
N LYS A 377 -8.67 14.05 -31.26
CA LYS A 377 -8.45 12.85 -30.44
C LYS A 377 -7.89 13.17 -29.05
N MET A 378 -6.99 14.15 -28.93
CA MET A 378 -6.48 14.57 -27.63
C MET A 378 -7.61 15.12 -26.76
N ARG A 379 -8.48 15.98 -27.34
CA ARG A 379 -9.66 16.50 -26.64
C ARG A 379 -10.60 15.38 -26.20
N ASP A 380 -10.96 14.47 -27.11
CA ASP A 380 -11.83 13.32 -26.81
C ASP A 380 -11.30 12.45 -25.66
N MET A 381 -9.99 12.22 -25.62
CA MET A 381 -9.36 11.39 -24.59
C MET A 381 -9.29 12.12 -23.24
N ILE A 382 -9.05 13.44 -23.24
CA ILE A 382 -9.10 14.25 -22.03
C ILE A 382 -10.53 14.32 -21.48
N GLU A 383 -11.52 14.49 -22.35
CA GLU A 383 -12.93 14.56 -21.94
C GLU A 383 -13.38 13.26 -21.25
N LYS A 384 -13.00 12.10 -21.81
CA LYS A 384 -13.31 10.77 -21.26
C LYS A 384 -12.54 10.39 -20.00
N MET A 385 -11.51 11.15 -19.61
CA MET A 385 -10.74 10.87 -18.40
C MET A 385 -11.62 11.04 -17.15
N GLU A 386 -11.84 9.96 -16.40
CA GLU A 386 -12.54 10.02 -15.11
C GLU A 386 -11.61 10.57 -14.02
N MET A 387 -12.19 11.28 -13.04
CA MET A 387 -11.46 11.72 -11.86
C MET A 387 -11.43 10.60 -10.83
N ASN A 388 -10.27 10.40 -10.19
CA ASN A 388 -10.07 9.27 -9.28
C ASN A 388 -10.65 9.49 -7.86
N ASP A 389 -11.30 10.63 -7.61
CA ASP A 389 -11.85 10.95 -6.30
C ASP A 389 -13.13 11.81 -6.38
N THR A 390 -14.05 11.55 -5.45
CA THR A 390 -15.37 12.21 -5.38
C THR A 390 -15.28 13.71 -5.14
N HIS A 391 -14.20 14.22 -4.52
CA HIS A 391 -14.08 15.65 -4.28
C HIS A 391 -13.80 16.41 -5.58
N SER A 392 -12.91 15.86 -6.41
CA SER A 392 -12.66 16.36 -7.76
C SER A 392 -13.91 16.34 -8.64
N GLU A 393 -14.69 15.26 -8.62
CA GLU A 393 -15.98 15.18 -9.32
C GLU A 393 -16.96 16.28 -8.86
N MET A 394 -17.08 16.47 -7.53
CA MET A 394 -17.93 17.53 -6.98
C MET A 394 -17.49 18.94 -7.41
N MET A 395 -16.18 19.20 -7.47
CA MET A 395 -15.66 20.50 -7.94
C MET A 395 -15.97 20.72 -9.42
N LEU A 396 -15.81 19.69 -10.26
CA LEU A 396 -16.18 19.77 -11.68
C LEU A 396 -17.69 20.03 -11.85
N ASP A 397 -18.54 19.37 -11.08
CA ASP A 397 -19.99 19.59 -11.08
C ASP A 397 -20.37 21.02 -10.66
N GLU A 398 -19.66 21.62 -9.71
CA GLU A 398 -19.87 23.00 -9.29
C GLU A 398 -19.48 23.99 -10.39
N VAL A 399 -18.32 23.79 -11.02
CA VAL A 399 -17.87 24.60 -12.15
C VAL A 399 -18.82 24.47 -13.33
N ARG A 400 -19.34 23.25 -13.60
CA ARG A 400 -20.32 23.01 -14.66
C ARG A 400 -21.63 23.77 -14.43
N LYS A 401 -22.13 23.85 -13.20
CA LYS A 401 -23.33 24.66 -12.89
C LYS A 401 -23.11 26.15 -13.16
N ILE A 402 -21.91 26.66 -12.90
CA ILE A 402 -21.55 28.04 -13.22
C ILE A 402 -21.55 28.21 -14.74
N TRP A 403 -20.95 27.28 -15.48
CA TRP A 403 -20.92 27.26 -16.94
C TRP A 403 -22.32 27.34 -17.53
N ASP A 404 -23.21 26.40 -17.18
CA ASP A 404 -24.59 26.33 -17.67
C ASP A 404 -25.37 27.62 -17.37
N THR A 405 -25.07 28.27 -16.24
CA THR A 405 -25.71 29.55 -15.86
C THR A 405 -25.31 30.70 -16.78
N TRP A 406 -24.08 30.69 -17.32
CA TRP A 406 -23.58 31.73 -18.22
C TRP A 406 -23.89 31.42 -19.68
N ASP A 407 -23.90 30.15 -20.07
CA ASP A 407 -24.30 29.70 -21.42
C ASP A 407 -25.76 30.11 -21.71
N LEU A 408 -26.65 29.92 -20.74
CA LEU A 408 -28.04 30.40 -20.82
C LEU A 408 -28.19 31.93 -20.91
N LYS A 409 -27.13 32.70 -20.64
CA LYS A 409 -27.14 34.17 -20.74
C LYS A 409 -26.45 34.67 -22.01
N ASP A 410 -25.83 33.79 -22.79
CA ASP A 410 -25.15 34.16 -24.02
C ASP A 410 -26.14 34.39 -25.18
N GLU A 411 -25.61 34.95 -26.27
CA GLU A 411 -26.39 35.22 -27.48
C GLU A 411 -26.92 33.93 -28.13
N VAL A 412 -26.12 32.87 -28.08
CA VAL A 412 -26.48 31.50 -28.45
C VAL A 412 -26.49 30.69 -27.16
N GLN A 413 -27.57 29.93 -26.94
CA GLN A 413 -27.80 29.25 -25.65
C GLN A 413 -27.74 27.74 -25.84
N GLY A 414 -27.03 27.07 -24.94
CA GLY A 414 -26.95 25.60 -24.87
C GLY A 414 -26.15 25.00 -26.01
N ASP A 415 -25.18 25.72 -26.54
CA ASP A 415 -24.29 25.26 -27.61
C ASP A 415 -22.93 24.75 -27.10
N GLU A 416 -22.76 24.67 -25.77
CA GLU A 416 -21.52 24.25 -25.12
C GLU A 416 -20.34 25.21 -25.34
N MET A 417 -20.63 26.45 -25.77
CA MET A 417 -19.66 27.52 -25.99
C MET A 417 -19.99 28.72 -25.10
N LEU A 418 -18.96 29.47 -24.69
CA LEU A 418 -19.12 30.78 -24.07
C LEU A 418 -18.35 31.84 -24.86
N GLN A 419 -19.02 32.94 -25.17
CA GLN A 419 -18.34 34.15 -25.61
C GLN A 419 -17.42 34.66 -24.50
N TYR A 420 -16.32 35.31 -24.88
CA TYR A 420 -15.33 35.83 -23.94
C TYR A 420 -15.91 36.72 -22.83
N ASP A 421 -16.93 37.52 -23.13
CA ASP A 421 -17.61 38.36 -22.15
C ASP A 421 -18.30 37.49 -21.07
N SER A 422 -19.01 36.45 -21.49
CA SER A 422 -19.73 35.52 -20.61
C SER A 422 -18.76 34.66 -19.80
N PHE A 423 -17.72 34.11 -20.44
CA PHE A 423 -16.66 33.37 -19.76
C PHE A 423 -15.93 34.25 -18.72
N TYR A 424 -15.56 35.48 -19.11
CA TYR A 424 -14.89 36.41 -18.20
C TYR A 424 -15.74 36.68 -16.97
N ASN A 425 -17.03 37.01 -17.15
CA ASN A 425 -17.90 37.33 -16.03
C ASN A 425 -18.14 36.13 -15.10
N GLY A 426 -18.19 34.91 -15.66
CA GLY A 426 -18.39 33.71 -14.87
C GLY A 426 -17.17 33.22 -14.10
N PHE A 427 -15.99 33.29 -14.71
CA PHE A 427 -14.81 32.59 -14.19
C PHE A 427 -13.63 33.51 -13.88
N MET A 428 -13.46 34.62 -14.60
CA MET A 428 -12.27 35.46 -14.47
C MET A 428 -12.50 36.74 -13.66
N ALA A 429 -13.68 37.35 -13.73
CA ALA A 429 -14.00 38.64 -13.11
C ALA A 429 -13.68 38.72 -11.60
N PRO A 430 -13.78 37.65 -10.79
CA PRO A 430 -13.35 37.67 -9.40
C PRO A 430 -11.83 37.84 -9.21
N TYR A 431 -11.03 37.47 -10.22
CA TYR A 431 -9.56 37.42 -10.14
C TYR A 431 -8.88 38.45 -11.04
N PHE A 432 -9.52 38.84 -12.14
CA PHE A 432 -9.06 39.81 -13.12
C PHE A 432 -9.94 41.05 -13.03
N ALA A 433 -9.34 42.21 -12.73
CA ALA A 433 -10.08 43.45 -12.53
C ALA A 433 -10.47 44.17 -13.84
N CYS A 434 -9.87 43.81 -14.97
CA CYS A 434 -10.07 44.49 -16.24
C CYS A 434 -10.20 43.49 -17.40
N TYR A 435 -11.37 43.46 -18.04
CA TYR A 435 -11.62 42.63 -19.21
C TYR A 435 -10.78 43.05 -20.43
N ARG A 436 -10.52 44.35 -20.57
CA ARG A 436 -9.89 44.93 -21.77
C ARG A 436 -8.37 45.03 -21.71
N CYS A 437 -7.74 44.69 -20.59
CA CYS A 437 -6.29 44.73 -20.52
C CYS A 437 -5.66 43.63 -21.38
N SER A 438 -4.41 43.85 -21.79
CA SER A 438 -3.65 42.89 -22.60
C SER A 438 -3.62 41.51 -21.96
N ASP A 439 -3.43 41.46 -20.65
CA ASP A 439 -3.15 40.22 -19.93
C ASP A 439 -4.41 39.34 -19.85
N THR A 440 -5.58 39.92 -19.59
CA THR A 440 -6.85 39.19 -19.62
C THR A 440 -7.18 38.70 -21.02
N ARG A 441 -6.93 39.51 -22.06
CA ARG A 441 -7.14 39.08 -23.45
C ARG A 441 -6.21 37.93 -23.84
N GLN A 442 -4.95 37.98 -23.42
CA GLN A 442 -4.00 36.89 -23.64
C GLN A 442 -4.43 35.61 -22.89
N ALA A 443 -4.97 35.74 -21.67
CA ALA A 443 -5.48 34.60 -20.93
C ALA A 443 -6.71 33.96 -21.62
N LEU A 444 -7.66 34.76 -22.11
CA LEU A 444 -8.81 34.25 -22.87
C LEU A 444 -8.36 33.55 -24.16
N GLN A 445 -7.44 34.17 -24.91
CA GLN A 445 -6.84 33.58 -26.11
C GLN A 445 -6.01 32.32 -25.84
N ALA A 446 -5.55 32.11 -24.61
CA ALA A 446 -4.84 30.88 -24.24
C ALA A 446 -5.82 29.73 -23.95
N ILE A 447 -7.05 30.05 -23.54
CA ILE A 447 -8.09 29.05 -23.24
C ILE A 447 -8.84 28.66 -24.53
N ASP A 448 -9.04 29.60 -25.45
CA ASP A 448 -9.55 29.40 -26.80
C ASP A 448 -8.49 28.69 -27.66
N MET A 449 -8.60 27.37 -27.79
CA MET A 449 -7.53 26.54 -28.35
C MET A 449 -7.65 26.43 -29.88
N ASP A 450 -8.84 26.59 -30.44
CA ASP A 450 -9.06 26.58 -31.89
C ASP A 450 -9.09 27.98 -32.54
N ALA A 451 -9.01 29.03 -31.72
CA ALA A 451 -8.96 30.44 -32.09
C ALA A 451 -10.22 30.93 -32.82
N ASP A 452 -11.39 30.38 -32.49
CA ASP A 452 -12.68 30.82 -33.03
C ASP A 452 -13.24 32.08 -32.35
N GLY A 453 -12.62 32.52 -31.24
CA GLY A 453 -13.02 33.70 -30.46
C GLY A 453 -14.02 33.41 -29.34
N GLN A 454 -14.23 32.13 -29.03
CA GLN A 454 -15.09 31.62 -27.96
C GLN A 454 -14.30 30.64 -27.11
N VAL A 455 -14.92 30.14 -26.04
CA VAL A 455 -14.35 29.07 -25.22
C VAL A 455 -15.33 27.92 -25.22
N ASP A 456 -14.90 26.74 -25.67
CA ASP A 456 -15.69 25.52 -25.56
C ASP A 456 -15.62 24.95 -24.14
N TRP A 457 -16.69 24.28 -23.70
CA TRP A 457 -16.62 23.50 -22.46
C TRP A 457 -15.51 22.46 -22.50
N SER A 458 -15.34 21.80 -23.65
CA SER A 458 -14.32 20.77 -23.83
C SER A 458 -12.90 21.31 -23.66
N GLU A 459 -12.64 22.53 -24.13
CA GLU A 459 -11.37 23.24 -23.97
C GLU A 459 -11.14 23.65 -22.51
N PHE A 460 -12.15 24.24 -21.87
CA PHE A 460 -12.05 24.64 -20.48
C PHE A 460 -11.85 23.44 -19.54
N LEU A 461 -12.52 22.31 -19.84
CA LEU A 461 -12.39 21.06 -19.09
C LEU A 461 -10.94 20.54 -19.07
N VAL A 462 -10.16 20.78 -20.13
CA VAL A 462 -8.72 20.45 -20.16
C VAL A 462 -8.00 21.14 -19.00
N TYR A 463 -8.19 22.45 -18.85
CA TYR A 463 -7.54 23.24 -17.81
C TYR A 463 -8.06 22.91 -16.40
N LEU A 464 -9.36 22.59 -16.27
CA LEU A 464 -9.93 22.16 -15.00
C LEU A 464 -9.33 20.83 -14.54
N LYS A 465 -9.26 19.83 -15.42
CA LYS A 465 -8.64 18.53 -15.11
C LYS A 465 -7.14 18.61 -14.90
N TRP A 466 -6.48 19.61 -15.49
CA TRP A 466 -5.07 19.89 -15.20
C TRP A 466 -4.84 20.48 -13.81
N ALA A 467 -5.77 21.29 -13.32
CA ALA A 467 -5.66 21.96 -12.02
C ALA A 467 -5.99 21.06 -10.82
N LEU A 468 -6.73 19.97 -11.06
CA LEU A 468 -7.13 18.94 -10.09
C LEU A 468 -6.08 17.83 -10.02
#